data_AF-A0A0K8QYV1-F1
#
_entry.id   AF-A0A0K8QYV1-F1
#
_cell.length_a   1.000
_cell.length_b   1.000
_cell.length_c   1.000
_cell.angle_alpha   90.00
_cell.angle_beta   90.00
_cell.angle_gamma   90.00
#
_symmetry.space_group_name_H-M   'P 1'
#
loop_
_entity.id
_entity.type
_entity.pdbx_description
1 polymer ?
#
loop_
_entity_poly.entity_id
_entity_poly.type
_entity_poly.pdbx_seq_one_letter_code
_entity_poly.pdbx_strand_id
1 'polypeptide(L)'
;MKKYFFRNLTLIAVTLLLSNFINAQVRQQVSTNYDRNSISVLMLDAGDPYSVQLNNLMDSLRIPEKYFDNSLNLSSVPIRVDRVKIAEADNYRKIVPQEQVLEALKQSKVANLAIAKWFDRADDGSFGVKTLAERGVYNATDNAMLVASASKRGSAGLMDMGMGLVDKSYFIVLDFAEILSMNEIYERDSIPVDQRTMNGFQGKVNSYVYKLDFSEPIATRFFQDLWISGDSENKEAKRAQFDQTDFPLIYVNTFSEMVSSTQLNPGQKGAPAVQRSPDEMLESLMGMAYENSLLKLENTNDAFRVKGMVYDVNPIAVKIGRKEGLKFDQRYFVYENRQDRKGNVYSKRKGVIRSMSVADNRKSADGDSDPSLFYQVAGGRIDNMGMFVEQKNASGINLFAGYTEGGLSGGGVRLEILLSPLLYEGFAKSGPAKGMTGWKMYLEGAYGNQEFMYEEPAKFGFYRGSIGLSKEIYLTRNVFLDPFAGYGMEGGSPPEDTGESFDSQFVEIGSRLGINITHNVQLMPALNLYAIVKSEYLETKDSEPVKITYSEQFEGRGGAGISLGLRFMF
;
A
#
# COMPACT_ATOMS: atom_id res chain seq x y z
N MET A 1 -2.97 18.33 -29.82
CA MET A 1 -3.02 17.57 -28.54
C MET A 1 -1.68 16.90 -28.15
N LYS A 2 -0.95 16.22 -29.06
CA LYS A 2 0.31 15.50 -28.76
C LYS A 2 1.43 16.33 -28.09
N LYS A 3 1.62 17.60 -28.48
CA LYS A 3 2.69 18.49 -27.94
C LYS A 3 2.47 18.96 -26.49
N TYR A 4 1.21 19.00 -26.04
CA TYR A 4 0.85 19.44 -24.68
C TYR A 4 0.91 18.29 -23.66
N PHE A 5 0.67 17.05 -24.11
CA PHE A 5 0.76 15.86 -23.25
C PHE A 5 2.20 15.60 -22.77
N PHE A 6 3.18 15.63 -23.69
CA PHE A 6 4.59 15.45 -23.34
C PHE A 6 5.14 16.56 -22.45
N ARG A 7 4.78 17.84 -22.71
CA ARG A 7 5.23 18.98 -21.88
C ARG A 7 4.72 18.88 -20.44
N ASN A 8 3.48 18.43 -20.24
CA ASN A 8 2.91 18.25 -18.91
C ASN A 8 3.51 17.04 -18.18
N LEU A 9 3.86 15.96 -18.90
CA LEU A 9 4.54 14.79 -18.32
C LEU A 9 5.97 15.13 -17.87
N THR A 10 6.72 15.93 -18.65
CA THR A 10 8.05 16.42 -18.25
C THR A 10 7.97 17.33 -17.04
N LEU A 11 6.95 18.19 -16.96
CA LEU A 11 6.73 19.07 -15.80
C LEU A 11 6.43 18.26 -14.54
N ILE A 12 5.57 17.24 -14.62
CA ILE A 12 5.24 16.34 -13.49
C ILE A 12 6.48 15.56 -13.02
N ALA A 13 7.28 15.02 -13.96
CA ALA A 13 8.52 14.33 -13.64
C ALA A 13 9.53 15.25 -12.94
N VAL A 14 9.68 16.50 -13.39
CA VAL A 14 10.58 17.49 -12.78
C VAL A 14 10.09 17.93 -11.39
N THR A 15 8.78 18.09 -11.17
CA THR A 15 8.22 18.43 -9.84
C THR A 15 8.38 17.28 -8.85
N LEU A 16 8.27 16.01 -9.29
CA LEU A 16 8.55 14.82 -8.48
C LEU A 16 10.05 14.65 -8.18
N LEU A 17 10.93 15.10 -9.09
CA LEU A 17 12.38 15.09 -8.90
C LEU A 17 12.81 16.12 -7.84
N LEU A 18 12.30 17.36 -7.90
CA LEU A 18 12.74 18.45 -7.02
C LEU A 18 12.29 18.29 -5.56
N SER A 19 11.15 17.65 -5.29
CA SER A 19 10.67 17.41 -3.92
C SER A 19 11.49 16.37 -3.14
N ASN A 20 12.29 15.55 -3.83
CA ASN A 20 13.09 14.49 -3.20
C ASN A 20 14.52 14.93 -2.80
N PHE A 21 15.05 16.03 -3.35
CA PHE A 21 16.44 16.46 -3.08
C PHE A 21 16.59 17.42 -1.89
N ILE A 22 15.51 18.03 -1.40
CA ILE A 22 15.54 18.99 -0.29
C ILE A 22 14.83 18.40 0.92
N ASN A 23 15.41 17.35 1.51
CA ASN A 23 15.12 17.00 2.89
C ASN A 23 16.45 16.85 3.63
N ALA A 24 16.92 17.95 4.20
CA ALA A 24 17.86 17.87 5.30
C ALA A 24 17.20 16.99 6.37
N GLN A 25 17.76 15.80 6.64
CA GLN A 25 17.24 14.91 7.66
C GLN A 25 17.26 15.66 9.00
N VAL A 26 16.10 16.13 9.45
CA VAL A 26 15.88 16.53 10.83
C VAL A 26 16.30 15.35 11.69
N ARG A 27 17.20 15.59 12.66
CA ARG A 27 17.65 14.55 13.59
C ARG A 27 16.48 14.21 14.52
N GLN A 28 15.66 13.26 14.09
CA GLN A 28 14.55 12.73 14.86
C GLN A 28 14.94 11.37 15.43
N GLN A 29 14.51 11.11 16.67
CA GLN A 29 14.56 9.77 17.24
C GLN A 29 13.35 8.98 16.74
N VAL A 30 13.61 7.84 16.11
CA VAL A 30 12.57 6.86 15.76
C VAL A 30 12.38 5.96 16.98
N SER A 31 11.15 5.81 17.42
CA SER A 31 10.81 4.90 18.52
C SER A 31 11.13 3.46 18.15
N THR A 32 11.73 2.71 19.08
CA THR A 32 11.92 1.26 18.95
C THR A 32 10.71 0.46 19.41
N ASN A 33 9.75 1.11 20.08
CA ASN A 33 8.57 0.44 20.60
C ASN A 33 7.59 0.12 19.48
N TYR A 34 7.12 -1.11 19.47
CA TYR A 34 6.06 -1.58 18.59
C TYR A 34 4.96 -2.17 19.45
N ASP A 35 3.77 -1.61 19.28
CA ASP A 35 2.58 -2.05 19.96
C ASP A 35 1.49 -2.36 18.93
N ARG A 36 0.74 -3.42 19.20
CA ARG A 36 -0.43 -3.80 18.42
C ARG A 36 -1.59 -2.93 18.87
N ASN A 37 -1.73 -1.79 18.18
CA ASN A 37 -2.86 -0.90 18.33
C ASN A 37 -4.16 -1.67 18.12
N SER A 38 -5.21 -1.31 18.85
CA SER A 38 -6.53 -1.88 18.56
C SER A 38 -7.26 -1.07 17.52
N ILE A 39 -8.07 -1.73 16.71
CA ILE A 39 -8.93 -1.09 15.71
C ILE A 39 -10.37 -1.54 15.93
N SER A 40 -11.27 -0.57 15.87
CA SER A 40 -12.71 -0.75 15.69
C SER A 40 -13.10 -0.04 14.40
N VAL A 41 -13.83 -0.70 13.52
CA VAL A 41 -14.31 -0.11 12.26
C VAL A 41 -15.81 0.13 12.36
N LEU A 42 -16.23 1.32 11.98
CA LEU A 42 -17.62 1.78 12.05
C LEU A 42 -18.00 2.39 10.70
N MET A 43 -19.27 2.30 10.31
CA MET A 43 -19.81 3.05 9.19
C MET A 43 -20.51 4.31 9.68
N LEU A 44 -20.31 5.44 9.00
CA LEU A 44 -21.16 6.62 9.19
C LEU A 44 -22.44 6.45 8.37
N ASP A 45 -23.60 6.45 9.02
CA ASP A 45 -24.89 6.30 8.35
C ASP A 45 -25.63 7.64 8.28
N ALA A 46 -25.57 8.29 7.12
CA ALA A 46 -26.32 9.50 6.83
C ALA A 46 -27.60 9.24 6.02
N GLY A 47 -27.99 7.97 5.83
CA GLY A 47 -29.16 7.59 5.02
C GLY A 47 -28.93 7.66 3.51
N ASP A 48 -27.68 7.50 3.06
CA ASP A 48 -27.32 7.51 1.64
C ASP A 48 -27.79 6.25 0.89
N PRO A 49 -27.88 6.31 -0.46
CA PRO A 49 -28.06 5.12 -1.27
C PRO A 49 -27.06 4.03 -0.90
N TYR A 50 -27.54 2.78 -0.85
CA TYR A 50 -26.77 1.60 -0.48
C TYR A 50 -26.29 1.51 0.97
N SER A 51 -26.64 2.47 1.86
CA SER A 51 -26.18 2.45 3.26
C SER A 51 -26.65 1.21 4.02
N VAL A 52 -27.89 0.75 3.79
CA VAL A 52 -28.43 -0.46 4.42
C VAL A 52 -27.64 -1.70 4.01
N GLN A 53 -27.35 -1.85 2.72
CA GLN A 53 -26.56 -2.95 2.18
C GLN A 53 -25.14 -2.94 2.75
N LEU A 54 -24.48 -1.78 2.75
CA LEU A 54 -23.14 -1.62 3.30
C LEU A 54 -23.10 -1.92 4.81
N ASN A 55 -24.10 -1.46 5.57
CA ASN A 55 -24.19 -1.73 7.01
C ASN A 55 -24.28 -3.23 7.30
N ASN A 56 -25.09 -3.97 6.52
CA ASN A 56 -25.22 -5.43 6.65
C ASN A 56 -23.92 -6.18 6.33
N LEU A 57 -23.02 -5.56 5.56
CA LEU A 57 -21.74 -6.14 5.18
C LEU A 57 -20.62 -5.82 6.17
N MET A 58 -20.79 -4.87 7.11
CA MET A 58 -19.74 -4.44 8.04
C MET A 58 -19.08 -5.60 8.82
N ASP A 59 -19.87 -6.61 9.20
CA ASP A 59 -19.39 -7.79 9.94
C ASP A 59 -18.49 -8.71 9.08
N SER A 60 -18.44 -8.50 7.77
CA SER A 60 -17.56 -9.22 6.86
C SER A 60 -16.12 -8.67 6.88
N LEU A 61 -15.93 -7.41 7.30
CA LEU A 61 -14.61 -6.83 7.46
C LEU A 61 -13.79 -7.62 8.50
N ARG A 62 -12.51 -7.83 8.20
CA ARG A 62 -11.59 -8.54 9.08
C ARG A 62 -10.50 -7.59 9.52
N ILE A 63 -10.32 -7.46 10.84
CA ILE A 63 -9.19 -6.72 11.39
C ILE A 63 -7.91 -7.53 11.13
N PRO A 64 -6.88 -6.96 10.46
CA PRO A 64 -5.62 -7.66 10.26
C PRO A 64 -4.99 -8.06 11.59
N GLU A 65 -4.40 -9.26 11.66
CA GLU A 65 -3.79 -9.82 12.89
C GLU A 65 -2.60 -9.00 13.46
N LYS A 66 -2.13 -7.96 12.76
CA LYS A 66 -1.13 -7.03 13.30
C LYS A 66 -1.73 -6.01 14.25
N TYR A 67 -3.06 -5.92 14.28
CA TYR A 67 -3.84 -5.08 15.18
C TYR A 67 -4.65 -5.97 16.12
N PHE A 68 -5.00 -5.42 17.28
CA PHE A 68 -5.95 -6.09 18.15
C PHE A 68 -7.38 -5.76 17.73
N ASP A 69 -8.21 -6.77 17.53
CA ASP A 69 -9.61 -6.58 17.17
C ASP A 69 -10.42 -6.09 18.38
N ASN A 70 -10.88 -4.84 18.33
CA ASN A 70 -11.78 -4.28 19.32
C ASN A 70 -13.14 -3.92 18.72
N SER A 71 -13.65 -4.75 17.80
CA SER A 71 -14.97 -4.55 17.20
C SER A 71 -16.05 -4.38 18.25
N LEU A 72 -16.88 -3.36 18.10
CA LEU A 72 -17.92 -3.02 19.06
C LEU A 72 -19.21 -3.74 18.68
N ASN A 73 -20.16 -3.85 19.61
CA ASN A 73 -21.54 -4.25 19.30
C ASN A 73 -22.31 -3.08 18.66
N LEU A 74 -21.67 -2.41 17.71
CA LEU A 74 -22.15 -1.25 16.97
C LEU A 74 -21.39 -1.22 15.66
N SER A 75 -22.09 -1.40 14.53
CA SER A 75 -21.48 -1.43 13.19
C SER A 75 -21.61 -0.09 12.46
N SER A 76 -22.61 0.74 12.84
CA SER A 76 -22.83 2.06 12.26
C SER A 76 -23.14 3.14 13.29
N VAL A 77 -22.84 4.38 12.92
CA VAL A 77 -23.05 5.60 13.71
C VAL A 77 -24.00 6.49 12.92
N PRO A 78 -25.24 6.69 13.37
CA PRO A 78 -26.19 7.53 12.66
C PRO A 78 -25.77 9.00 12.73
N ILE A 79 -25.94 9.72 11.63
CA ILE A 79 -25.70 11.16 11.56
C ILE A 79 -26.74 11.83 10.66
N ARG A 80 -27.07 13.09 10.96
CA ARG A 80 -27.92 13.91 10.09
C ARG A 80 -27.05 14.91 9.33
N VAL A 81 -26.84 14.66 8.05
CA VAL A 81 -26.01 15.51 7.19
C VAL A 81 -26.77 15.86 5.92
N ASP A 82 -26.76 17.14 5.56
CA ASP A 82 -27.21 17.59 4.25
C ASP A 82 -26.02 17.67 3.29
N ARG A 83 -25.76 16.58 2.56
CA ARG A 83 -24.63 16.48 1.63
C ARG A 83 -24.67 17.53 0.52
N VAL A 84 -25.83 18.12 0.21
CA VAL A 84 -25.91 19.19 -0.81
C VAL A 84 -25.22 20.46 -0.33
N LYS A 85 -25.22 20.72 0.98
CA LYS A 85 -24.62 21.91 1.61
C LYS A 85 -23.14 21.76 1.96
N ILE A 86 -22.59 20.56 1.87
CA ILE A 86 -21.16 20.34 2.09
C ILE A 86 -20.39 20.87 0.88
N ALA A 87 -19.48 21.81 1.13
CA ALA A 87 -18.57 22.31 0.11
C ALA A 87 -17.70 21.17 -0.43
N GLU A 88 -17.53 21.12 -1.74
CA GLU A 88 -16.61 20.17 -2.35
C GLU A 88 -15.16 20.53 -2.00
N ALA A 89 -14.43 19.57 -1.46
CA ALA A 89 -12.98 19.62 -1.33
C ALA A 89 -12.30 19.24 -2.66
N ASP A 90 -10.97 19.22 -2.68
CA ASP A 90 -10.15 18.88 -3.85
C ASP A 90 -10.64 17.60 -4.56
N ASN A 91 -11.03 17.76 -5.83
CA ASN A 91 -11.63 16.73 -6.71
C ASN A 91 -13.07 16.30 -6.37
N TYR A 92 -13.98 17.26 -6.18
CA TYR A 92 -15.43 17.02 -6.05
C TYR A 92 -15.81 16.17 -4.82
N ARG A 93 -15.00 16.14 -3.76
CA ARG A 93 -15.24 15.27 -2.60
C ARG A 93 -15.98 16.02 -1.50
N LYS A 94 -17.13 15.49 -1.06
CA LYS A 94 -17.90 16.06 0.05
C LYS A 94 -17.50 15.36 1.35
N ILE A 95 -16.77 16.08 2.19
CA ILE A 95 -16.25 15.57 3.46
C ILE A 95 -17.10 16.15 4.58
N VAL A 96 -17.68 15.28 5.41
CA VAL A 96 -18.38 15.70 6.62
C VAL A 96 -17.36 16.30 7.59
N PRO A 97 -17.59 17.50 8.15
CA PRO A 97 -16.64 18.08 9.10
C PRO A 97 -16.37 17.14 10.28
N GLN A 98 -15.09 16.98 10.63
CA GLN A 98 -14.66 16.06 11.70
C GLN A 98 -15.40 16.33 13.03
N GLU A 99 -15.78 17.58 13.32
CA GLU A 99 -16.46 17.95 14.55
C GLU A 99 -17.88 17.35 14.61
N GLN A 100 -18.57 17.27 13.47
CA GLN A 100 -19.89 16.64 13.38
C GLN A 100 -19.80 15.12 13.53
N VAL A 101 -18.79 14.51 12.91
CA VAL A 101 -18.52 13.08 13.07
C VAL A 101 -18.19 12.76 14.53
N LEU A 102 -17.31 13.54 15.16
CA LEU A 102 -16.96 13.39 16.58
C LEU A 102 -18.20 13.50 17.48
N GLU A 103 -19.10 14.44 17.20
CA GLU A 103 -20.35 14.59 17.95
C GLU A 103 -21.27 13.37 17.77
N ALA A 104 -21.38 12.82 16.56
CA ALA A 104 -22.14 11.59 16.30
C ALA A 104 -21.55 10.38 17.07
N LEU A 105 -20.22 10.28 17.16
CA LEU A 105 -19.54 9.23 17.94
C LEU A 105 -19.82 9.37 19.45
N LYS A 106 -19.85 10.60 19.97
CA LYS A 106 -20.20 10.89 21.37
C LYS A 106 -21.64 10.51 21.68
N GLN A 107 -22.59 10.93 20.83
CA GLN A 107 -24.00 10.59 20.97
C GLN A 107 -24.23 9.07 20.93
N SER A 108 -23.47 8.37 20.09
CA SER A 108 -23.50 6.90 20.00
C SER A 108 -22.67 6.18 21.08
N LYS A 109 -22.07 6.92 22.03
CA LYS A 109 -21.26 6.40 23.15
C LYS A 109 -20.15 5.44 22.72
N VAL A 110 -19.53 5.67 21.57
CA VAL A 110 -18.50 4.80 20.97
C VAL A 110 -17.31 4.58 21.91
N ALA A 111 -16.81 5.65 22.53
CA ALA A 111 -15.70 5.57 23.47
C ALA A 111 -16.06 4.76 24.74
N ASN A 112 -17.28 4.93 25.25
CA ASN A 112 -17.80 4.18 26.40
C ASN A 112 -17.92 2.69 26.08
N LEU A 113 -18.42 2.34 24.89
CA LEU A 113 -18.50 0.94 24.43
C LEU A 113 -17.11 0.30 24.35
N ALA A 114 -16.12 1.03 23.88
CA ALA A 114 -14.74 0.55 23.83
C ALA A 114 -14.15 0.31 25.23
N ILE A 115 -14.33 1.25 26.16
CA ILE A 115 -13.88 1.11 27.56
C ILE A 115 -14.62 -0.03 28.26
N ALA A 116 -15.94 -0.12 28.09
CA ALA A 116 -16.74 -1.21 28.63
C ALA A 116 -16.23 -2.57 28.16
N LYS A 117 -15.87 -2.70 26.87
CA LYS A 117 -15.26 -3.91 26.32
C LYS A 117 -13.87 -4.19 26.90
N TRP A 118 -13.00 -3.18 27.00
CA TRP A 118 -11.65 -3.36 27.55
C TRP A 118 -11.67 -3.87 28.98
N PHE A 119 -12.60 -3.37 29.77
CA PHE A 119 -12.72 -3.69 31.18
C PHE A 119 -13.87 -4.68 31.46
N ASP A 120 -14.23 -5.51 30.48
CA ASP A 120 -15.19 -6.61 30.63
C ASP A 120 -16.45 -6.23 31.43
N ARG A 121 -17.04 -5.06 31.13
CA ARG A 121 -18.14 -4.52 31.92
C ARG A 121 -19.36 -5.44 31.83
N ALA A 122 -19.83 -5.90 32.97
CA ALA A 122 -21.03 -6.72 33.09
C ALA A 122 -22.31 -5.87 33.13
N ASP A 123 -23.47 -6.52 33.00
CA ASP A 123 -24.80 -5.88 33.02
C ASP A 123 -25.11 -5.18 34.36
N ASP A 124 -24.50 -5.64 35.45
CA ASP A 124 -24.59 -5.02 36.77
C ASP A 124 -23.66 -3.79 36.94
N GLY A 125 -22.84 -3.50 35.91
CA GLY A 125 -21.88 -2.41 35.88
C GLY A 125 -20.50 -2.74 36.45
N SER A 126 -20.30 -3.95 36.99
CA SER A 126 -18.98 -4.39 37.48
C SER A 126 -17.99 -4.54 36.32
N PHE A 127 -16.70 -4.33 36.62
CA PHE A 127 -15.63 -4.41 35.63
C PHE A 127 -14.64 -5.55 35.93
N GLY A 128 -14.08 -6.12 34.87
CA GLY A 128 -13.00 -7.10 34.87
C GLY A 128 -11.76 -6.61 34.10
N VAL A 129 -10.74 -7.46 34.06
CA VAL A 129 -9.45 -7.17 33.38
C VAL A 129 -8.98 -8.34 32.51
N LYS A 130 -9.88 -9.27 32.19
CA LYS A 130 -9.58 -10.45 31.38
C LYS A 130 -9.17 -10.04 29.97
N THR A 131 -9.95 -9.19 29.32
CA THR A 131 -9.63 -8.71 27.96
C THR A 131 -8.31 -7.93 27.92
N LEU A 132 -7.99 -7.16 28.97
CA LEU A 132 -6.68 -6.49 29.09
C LEU A 132 -5.52 -7.50 29.19
N ALA A 133 -5.68 -8.55 29.99
CA ALA A 133 -4.67 -9.59 30.13
C ALA A 133 -4.41 -10.29 28.77
N GLU A 134 -5.48 -10.65 28.04
CA GLU A 134 -5.40 -11.23 26.71
C GLU A 134 -4.68 -10.30 25.72
N ARG A 135 -5.01 -9.01 25.76
CA ARG A 135 -4.35 -7.99 24.93
C ARG A 135 -2.87 -7.82 25.27
N GLY A 136 -2.52 -7.85 26.55
CA GLY A 136 -1.14 -7.82 27.02
C GLY A 136 -0.30 -8.98 26.47
N VAL A 137 -0.83 -10.20 26.56
CA VAL A 137 -0.22 -11.42 25.97
C VAL A 137 -0.12 -11.28 24.44
N TYR A 138 -1.18 -10.81 23.80
CA TYR A 138 -1.20 -10.65 22.35
C TYR A 138 -0.16 -9.65 21.85
N ASN A 139 0.07 -8.57 22.60
CA ASN A 139 1.05 -7.54 22.30
C ASN A 139 2.50 -7.96 22.61
N ALA A 140 2.69 -8.86 23.57
CA ALA A 140 4.01 -9.23 24.05
C ALA A 140 4.92 -9.74 22.91
N THR A 141 6.20 -9.36 23.00
CA THR A 141 7.28 -9.94 22.18
C THR A 141 7.81 -11.19 22.86
N ASP A 142 8.50 -12.07 22.12
CA ASP A 142 9.22 -13.22 22.68
C ASP A 142 10.09 -12.83 23.88
N ASN A 143 10.82 -11.73 23.77
CA ASN A 143 11.67 -11.24 24.86
C ASN A 143 10.86 -10.81 26.10
N ALA A 144 9.72 -10.15 25.89
CA ALA A 144 8.82 -9.78 26.98
C ALA A 144 8.23 -11.01 27.69
N MET A 145 7.89 -12.06 26.93
CA MET A 145 7.37 -13.31 27.48
C MET A 145 8.44 -14.08 28.28
N LEU A 146 9.68 -14.14 27.79
CA LEU A 146 10.80 -14.75 28.52
C LEU A 146 11.06 -14.04 29.85
N VAL A 147 11.09 -12.70 29.83
CA VAL A 147 11.27 -11.89 31.05
C VAL A 147 10.10 -12.09 32.03
N ALA A 148 8.86 -12.06 31.54
CA ALA A 148 7.68 -12.27 32.37
C ALA A 148 7.68 -13.66 33.03
N SER A 149 8.02 -14.70 32.27
CA SER A 149 8.09 -16.10 32.72
C SER A 149 9.21 -16.34 33.74
N ALA A 150 10.33 -15.61 33.62
CA ALA A 150 11.42 -15.64 34.59
C ALA A 150 11.18 -14.79 35.85
N SER A 151 10.18 -13.90 35.84
CA SER A 151 9.92 -12.96 36.93
C SER A 151 8.99 -13.54 38.00
N LYS A 152 9.20 -13.16 39.27
CA LYS A 152 8.30 -13.51 40.38
C LYS A 152 6.89 -12.92 40.24
N ARG A 153 6.69 -11.87 39.43
CA ARG A 153 5.37 -11.23 39.19
C ARG A 153 4.51 -11.99 38.17
N GLY A 154 5.07 -12.90 37.37
CA GLY A 154 4.32 -13.76 36.44
C GLY A 154 3.35 -12.98 35.51
N SER A 155 2.11 -13.45 35.39
CA SER A 155 1.06 -12.88 34.54
C SER A 155 0.63 -11.45 34.90
N ALA A 156 0.93 -10.97 36.12
CA ALA A 156 0.62 -9.59 36.53
C ALA A 156 1.38 -8.56 35.69
N GLY A 157 2.59 -8.88 35.21
CA GLY A 157 3.33 -8.01 34.29
C GLY A 157 2.68 -7.88 32.91
N LEU A 158 1.96 -8.92 32.47
CA LEU A 158 1.22 -8.90 31.19
C LEU A 158 -0.07 -8.08 31.31
N MET A 159 -0.71 -8.09 32.48
CA MET A 159 -1.84 -7.19 32.78
C MET A 159 -1.42 -5.72 32.76
N ASP A 160 -0.27 -5.38 33.37
CA ASP A 160 0.29 -4.03 33.32
C ASP A 160 0.56 -3.57 31.88
N MET A 161 1.07 -4.48 31.02
CA MET A 161 1.21 -4.21 29.58
C MET A 161 -0.13 -3.95 28.91
N GLY A 162 -1.15 -4.78 29.19
CA GLY A 162 -2.51 -4.61 28.68
C GLY A 162 -3.12 -3.25 29.02
N MET A 163 -2.93 -2.79 30.25
CA MET A 163 -3.40 -1.48 30.70
C MET A 163 -2.73 -0.33 29.91
N GLY A 164 -1.42 -0.42 29.67
CA GLY A 164 -0.71 0.56 28.84
C GLY A 164 -1.16 0.62 27.37
N LEU A 165 -2.01 -0.31 26.92
CA LEU A 165 -2.52 -0.38 25.56
C LEU A 165 -3.93 0.19 25.41
N VAL A 166 -4.67 0.48 26.48
CA VAL A 166 -6.03 1.05 26.38
C VAL A 166 -6.02 2.39 25.64
N ASP A 167 -5.03 3.24 25.92
CA ASP A 167 -4.82 4.49 25.18
C ASP A 167 -4.38 4.25 23.72
N LYS A 168 -4.01 3.02 23.32
CA LYS A 168 -3.67 2.67 21.92
C LYS A 168 -4.86 2.07 21.19
N SER A 169 -6.03 2.67 21.37
CA SER A 169 -7.28 2.24 20.76
C SER A 169 -7.77 3.23 19.72
N TYR A 170 -8.00 2.75 18.50
CA TYR A 170 -8.34 3.58 17.35
C TYR A 170 -9.67 3.15 16.73
N PHE A 171 -10.39 4.14 16.20
CA PHE A 171 -11.66 3.99 15.51
C PHE A 171 -11.50 4.49 14.09
N ILE A 172 -11.83 3.65 13.11
CA ILE A 172 -11.88 4.02 11.70
C ILE A 172 -13.36 4.12 11.33
N VAL A 173 -13.81 5.33 11.02
CA VAL A 173 -15.20 5.61 10.64
C VAL A 173 -15.24 5.81 9.12
N LEU A 174 -15.86 4.86 8.41
CA LEU A 174 -16.01 4.87 6.97
C LEU A 174 -17.32 5.58 6.58
N ASP A 175 -17.21 6.64 5.79
CA ASP A 175 -18.29 7.45 5.26
C ASP A 175 -18.33 7.26 3.74
N PHE A 176 -19.23 6.38 3.30
CA PHE A 176 -19.46 6.09 1.89
C PHE A 176 -20.36 7.17 1.30
N ALA A 177 -19.75 8.07 0.53
CA ALA A 177 -20.44 9.16 -0.14
C ALA A 177 -20.55 8.86 -1.64
N GLU A 178 -21.73 9.08 -2.21
CA GLU A 178 -21.95 9.00 -3.67
C GLU A 178 -21.58 7.64 -4.27
N ILE A 179 -21.97 6.54 -3.60
CA ILE A 179 -21.91 5.22 -4.20
C ILE A 179 -22.96 5.13 -5.31
N LEU A 180 -22.50 4.83 -6.51
CA LEU A 180 -23.32 4.63 -7.69
C LEU A 180 -22.97 3.29 -8.33
N SER A 181 -24.00 2.56 -8.76
CA SER A 181 -23.83 1.43 -9.66
C SER A 181 -23.39 1.92 -11.04
N MET A 182 -22.76 1.03 -11.82
CA MET A 182 -22.38 1.33 -13.20
C MET A 182 -23.60 1.72 -14.05
N ASN A 183 -24.78 1.15 -13.78
CA ASN A 183 -26.02 1.53 -14.48
C ASN A 183 -26.40 2.99 -14.19
N GLU A 184 -26.37 3.41 -12.92
CA GLU A 184 -26.63 4.80 -12.54
C GLU A 184 -25.60 5.75 -13.13
N ILE A 185 -24.31 5.34 -13.20
CA ILE A 185 -23.25 6.12 -13.85
C ILE A 185 -23.54 6.27 -15.35
N TYR A 186 -23.89 5.18 -16.04
CA TYR A 186 -24.22 5.21 -17.46
C TYR A 186 -25.44 6.07 -17.76
N GLU A 187 -26.44 6.05 -16.90
CA GLU A 187 -27.64 6.90 -17.02
C GLU A 187 -27.30 8.37 -16.80
N ARG A 188 -26.58 8.69 -15.72
CA ARG A 188 -26.11 10.05 -15.40
C ARG A 188 -25.30 10.64 -16.55
N ASP A 189 -24.38 9.86 -17.11
CA ASP A 189 -23.45 10.30 -18.15
C ASP A 189 -23.99 10.09 -19.57
N SER A 190 -25.25 9.64 -19.71
CA SER A 190 -25.93 9.41 -21.00
C SER A 190 -25.17 8.49 -21.96
N ILE A 191 -24.53 7.44 -21.42
CA ILE A 191 -23.74 6.48 -22.20
C ILE A 191 -24.67 5.57 -23.02
N PRO A 192 -24.47 5.44 -24.35
CA PRO A 192 -25.26 4.56 -25.22
C PRO A 192 -25.24 3.10 -24.76
N VAL A 193 -26.36 2.39 -24.91
CA VAL A 193 -26.55 1.00 -24.41
C VAL A 193 -25.49 0.03 -24.96
N ASP A 194 -25.11 0.18 -26.23
CA ASP A 194 -24.09 -0.61 -26.91
C ASP A 194 -22.68 -0.40 -26.34
N GLN A 195 -22.45 0.69 -25.60
CA GLN A 195 -21.18 1.01 -24.95
C GLN A 195 -21.15 0.62 -23.46
N ARG A 196 -22.25 0.11 -22.90
CA ARG A 196 -22.36 -0.29 -21.49
C ARG A 196 -21.79 -1.69 -21.27
N THR A 197 -20.48 -1.76 -21.08
CA THR A 197 -19.73 -3.03 -21.03
C THR A 197 -19.47 -3.56 -19.63
N MET A 198 -19.77 -2.79 -18.58
CA MET A 198 -19.42 -3.12 -17.19
C MET A 198 -20.61 -3.07 -16.24
N ASN A 199 -20.52 -3.81 -15.14
CA ASN A 199 -21.40 -3.71 -13.98
C ASN A 199 -20.55 -3.55 -12.69
N GLY A 200 -21.23 -3.29 -11.58
CA GLY A 200 -20.61 -3.06 -10.27
C GLY A 200 -20.81 -1.65 -9.77
N PHE A 201 -19.93 -1.18 -8.88
CA PHE A 201 -20.09 0.07 -8.15
C PHE A 201 -18.83 0.93 -8.16
N GLN A 202 -19.03 2.24 -8.16
CA GLN A 202 -17.98 3.22 -7.88
C GLN A 202 -18.50 4.23 -6.87
N GLY A 203 -17.60 4.79 -6.08
CA GLY A 203 -17.97 5.92 -5.24
C GLY A 203 -16.80 6.48 -4.46
N LYS A 204 -17.10 7.41 -3.57
CA LYS A 204 -16.12 8.11 -2.74
C LYS A 204 -16.25 7.61 -1.31
N VAL A 205 -15.11 7.44 -0.65
CA VAL A 205 -15.09 7.11 0.78
C VAL A 205 -14.22 8.10 1.51
N ASN A 206 -14.76 8.63 2.60
CA ASN A 206 -13.99 9.35 3.60
C ASN A 206 -13.79 8.43 4.81
N SER A 207 -12.57 8.37 5.33
CA SER A 207 -12.21 7.56 6.48
C SER A 207 -11.67 8.46 7.56
N TYR A 208 -12.44 8.64 8.64
CA TYR A 208 -12.04 9.42 9.80
C TYR A 208 -11.39 8.51 10.83
N VAL A 209 -10.21 8.87 11.29
CA VAL A 209 -9.48 8.11 12.31
C VAL A 209 -9.47 8.90 13.60
N TYR A 210 -10.00 8.27 14.65
CA TYR A 210 -9.97 8.77 16.02
C TYR A 210 -9.20 7.82 16.91
N LYS A 211 -8.61 8.36 17.98
CA LYS A 211 -7.94 7.62 19.03
C LYS A 211 -8.68 7.84 20.35
N LEU A 212 -8.88 6.80 21.14
CA LEU A 212 -9.35 6.93 22.52
C LEU A 212 -8.34 7.76 23.32
N ASP A 213 -8.80 8.78 24.04
CA ASP A 213 -7.99 9.44 25.07
C ASP A 213 -8.21 8.71 26.39
N PHE A 214 -7.25 7.87 26.75
CA PHE A 214 -7.18 7.24 28.06
C PHE A 214 -5.90 7.66 28.77
N SER A 215 -5.57 8.94 28.66
CA SER A 215 -4.45 9.56 29.38
C SER A 215 -4.59 9.42 30.89
N GLU A 216 -3.47 9.59 31.61
CA GLU A 216 -3.41 9.41 33.08
C GLU A 216 -4.52 10.14 33.86
N PRO A 217 -4.90 11.40 33.56
CA PRO A 217 -6.02 12.05 34.24
C PRO A 217 -7.37 11.38 33.98
N ILE A 218 -7.63 10.92 32.75
CA ILE A 218 -8.88 10.25 32.37
C ILE A 218 -8.95 8.87 33.02
N ALA A 219 -7.84 8.10 32.98
CA ALA A 219 -7.72 6.81 33.64
C ALA A 219 -7.93 6.94 35.15
N THR A 220 -7.32 7.94 35.79
CA THR A 220 -7.47 8.21 37.22
C THR A 220 -8.94 8.43 37.60
N ARG A 221 -9.64 9.29 36.84
CA ARG A 221 -11.07 9.53 37.03
C ARG A 221 -11.89 8.26 36.86
N PHE A 222 -11.60 7.46 35.83
CA PHE A 222 -12.28 6.18 35.62
C PHE A 222 -12.12 5.25 36.81
N PHE A 223 -10.90 5.05 37.31
CA PHE A 223 -10.65 4.13 38.43
C PHE A 223 -11.17 4.62 39.77
N GLN A 224 -11.14 5.93 40.03
CA GLN A 224 -11.61 6.49 41.30
C GLN A 224 -13.13 6.57 41.34
N ASP A 225 -13.73 7.13 40.29
CA ASP A 225 -15.14 7.53 40.33
C ASP A 225 -16.06 6.47 39.72
N LEU A 226 -15.60 5.76 38.69
CA LEU A 226 -16.47 4.93 37.84
C LEU A 226 -16.27 3.42 38.06
N TRP A 227 -15.11 2.99 38.55
CA TRP A 227 -14.81 1.57 38.75
C TRP A 227 -15.69 0.93 39.82
N ILE A 228 -16.28 -0.21 39.45
CA ILE A 228 -17.12 -1.06 40.30
C ILE A 228 -16.47 -2.44 40.40
N SER A 229 -16.03 -2.79 41.60
CA SER A 229 -15.60 -4.14 42.01
C SER A 229 -16.66 -4.82 42.88
N GLY A 230 -16.44 -6.10 43.21
CA GLY A 230 -17.35 -6.91 44.04
C GLY A 230 -17.82 -6.22 45.32
N ASP A 231 -16.91 -5.51 46.01
CA ASP A 231 -17.18 -4.84 47.30
C ASP A 231 -17.38 -3.32 47.18
N SER A 232 -17.53 -2.77 45.96
CA SER A 232 -17.72 -1.32 45.81
C SER A 232 -19.02 -0.83 46.45
N GLU A 233 -18.92 0.22 47.26
CA GLU A 233 -20.07 0.99 47.74
C GLU A 233 -20.70 1.81 46.60
N ASN A 234 -21.98 2.17 46.71
CA ASN A 234 -22.70 3.05 45.78
C ASN A 234 -22.67 2.60 44.30
N LYS A 235 -22.74 1.30 44.04
CA LYS A 235 -22.67 0.71 42.68
C LYS A 235 -23.64 1.36 41.70
N GLU A 236 -24.88 1.63 42.11
CA GLU A 236 -25.90 2.26 41.27
C GLU A 236 -25.50 3.68 40.83
N ALA A 237 -24.95 4.49 41.74
CA ALA A 237 -24.51 5.85 41.42
C ALA A 237 -23.30 5.83 40.47
N LYS A 238 -22.33 4.96 40.71
CA LYS A 238 -21.16 4.77 39.83
C LYS A 238 -21.57 4.30 38.43
N ARG A 239 -22.53 3.38 38.35
CA ARG A 239 -23.10 2.90 37.09
C ARG A 239 -23.72 4.05 36.30
N ALA A 240 -24.59 4.84 36.93
CA ALA A 240 -25.21 5.99 36.30
C ALA A 240 -24.18 7.04 35.85
N GLN A 241 -23.12 7.26 36.66
CA GLN A 241 -22.05 8.19 36.33
C GLN A 241 -21.23 7.72 35.12
N PHE A 242 -20.96 6.42 35.00
CA PHE A 242 -20.31 5.86 33.82
C PHE A 242 -21.15 6.07 32.56
N ASP A 243 -22.46 5.78 32.64
CA ASP A 243 -23.39 5.89 31.51
C ASP A 243 -23.52 7.36 31.03
N GLN A 244 -23.40 8.32 31.95
CA GLN A 244 -23.43 9.76 31.65
C GLN A 244 -22.07 10.33 31.21
N THR A 245 -20.96 9.69 31.56
CA THR A 245 -19.61 10.19 31.23
C THR A 245 -19.38 10.10 29.71
N ASP A 246 -18.81 11.16 29.12
CA ASP A 246 -18.31 11.13 27.76
C ASP A 246 -16.79 10.99 27.79
N PHE A 247 -16.28 9.85 27.32
CA PHE A 247 -14.84 9.66 27.21
C PHE A 247 -14.30 10.36 25.95
N PRO A 248 -13.15 11.06 26.05
CA PRO A 248 -12.66 11.85 24.94
C PRO A 248 -12.12 10.98 23.81
N LEU A 249 -12.31 11.46 22.58
CA LEU A 249 -11.67 10.94 21.38
C LEU A 249 -10.80 12.04 20.77
N ILE A 250 -9.57 11.69 20.40
CA ILE A 250 -8.62 12.58 19.74
C ILE A 250 -8.68 12.29 18.25
N TYR A 251 -8.92 13.33 17.44
CA TYR A 251 -8.80 13.22 16.00
C TYR A 251 -7.36 12.94 15.58
N VAL A 252 -7.16 11.96 14.69
CA VAL A 252 -5.85 11.58 14.18
C VAL A 252 -5.69 12.04 12.74
N ASN A 253 -6.60 11.64 11.85
CA ASN A 253 -6.52 11.98 10.43
C ASN A 253 -7.85 11.72 9.70
N THR A 254 -7.99 12.28 8.49
CA THR A 254 -9.06 11.98 7.54
C THR A 254 -8.43 11.64 6.21
N PHE A 255 -8.87 10.55 5.61
CA PHE A 255 -8.46 10.14 4.27
C PHE A 255 -9.66 10.16 3.34
N SER A 256 -9.47 10.64 2.12
CA SER A 256 -10.50 10.56 1.08
C SER A 256 -9.97 9.85 -0.16
N GLU A 257 -10.81 9.03 -0.77
CA GLU A 257 -10.47 8.26 -1.95
C GLU A 257 -11.67 7.90 -2.79
N MET A 258 -11.40 7.55 -4.03
CA MET A 258 -12.36 6.92 -4.92
C MET A 258 -12.09 5.43 -4.89
N VAL A 259 -13.15 4.64 -4.76
CA VAL A 259 -13.13 3.19 -4.77
C VAL A 259 -14.03 2.69 -5.89
N SER A 260 -13.64 1.55 -6.46
CA SER A 260 -14.35 0.95 -7.58
C SER A 260 -14.26 -0.57 -7.48
N SER A 261 -15.42 -1.22 -7.57
CA SER A 261 -15.53 -2.67 -7.69
C SER A 261 -16.43 -2.97 -8.87
N THR A 262 -15.80 -3.20 -10.02
CA THR A 262 -16.49 -3.36 -11.30
C THR A 262 -15.98 -4.57 -12.06
N GLN A 263 -16.79 -5.14 -12.93
CA GLN A 263 -16.41 -6.23 -13.82
C GLN A 263 -17.11 -6.11 -15.17
N LEU A 264 -16.59 -6.80 -16.19
CA LEU A 264 -17.21 -6.88 -17.50
C LEU A 264 -18.53 -7.66 -17.46
N ASN A 265 -19.51 -7.19 -18.23
CA ASN A 265 -20.82 -7.81 -18.38
C ASN A 265 -20.73 -9.21 -19.02
N PRO A 266 -21.70 -10.10 -18.72
CA PRO A 266 -21.80 -11.39 -19.39
C PRO A 266 -21.75 -11.25 -20.92
N GLY A 267 -20.99 -12.14 -21.57
CA GLY A 267 -20.83 -12.16 -23.03
C GLY A 267 -19.76 -11.21 -23.58
N GLN A 268 -19.19 -10.32 -22.78
CA GLN A 268 -18.03 -9.51 -23.17
C GLN A 268 -16.76 -10.37 -23.21
N LYS A 269 -15.87 -10.11 -24.18
CA LYS A 269 -14.57 -10.79 -24.26
C LYS A 269 -13.73 -10.48 -23.03
N GLY A 270 -13.36 -11.52 -22.26
CA GLY A 270 -12.61 -11.38 -21.01
C GLY A 270 -13.48 -11.20 -19.76
N ALA A 271 -14.81 -11.28 -19.87
CA ALA A 271 -15.68 -11.32 -18.71
C ALA A 271 -15.44 -12.57 -17.85
N PRO A 272 -15.50 -12.46 -16.52
CA PRO A 272 -15.34 -13.62 -15.64
C PRO A 272 -16.49 -14.61 -15.88
N ALA A 273 -16.15 -15.91 -15.86
CA ALA A 273 -17.11 -17.00 -16.07
C ALA A 273 -18.23 -17.01 -15.02
N VAL A 274 -17.89 -16.61 -13.78
CA VAL A 274 -18.84 -16.38 -12.69
C VAL A 274 -18.85 -14.89 -12.39
N GLN A 275 -20.03 -14.28 -12.53
CA GLN A 275 -20.23 -12.88 -12.17
C GLN A 275 -20.43 -12.78 -10.66
N ARG A 276 -19.71 -11.86 -10.02
CA ARG A 276 -20.02 -11.49 -8.62
C ARG A 276 -21.41 -10.87 -8.54
N SER A 277 -22.10 -11.11 -7.43
CA SER A 277 -23.36 -10.46 -7.07
C SER A 277 -23.13 -8.98 -6.69
N PRO A 278 -24.19 -8.16 -6.66
CA PRO A 278 -24.07 -6.79 -6.18
C PRO A 278 -23.51 -6.68 -4.76
N ASP A 279 -23.92 -7.56 -3.84
CA ASP A 279 -23.44 -7.57 -2.45
C ASP A 279 -21.96 -7.93 -2.37
N GLU A 280 -21.49 -8.93 -3.12
CA GLU A 280 -20.06 -9.27 -3.20
C GLU A 280 -19.22 -8.12 -3.76
N MET A 281 -19.78 -7.31 -4.67
CA MET A 281 -19.10 -6.13 -5.21
C MET A 281 -19.06 -4.97 -4.22
N LEU A 282 -20.16 -4.72 -3.48
CA LEU A 282 -20.19 -3.75 -2.39
C LEU A 282 -19.26 -4.14 -1.24
N GLU A 283 -19.20 -5.43 -0.89
CA GLU A 283 -18.25 -5.97 0.08
C GLU A 283 -16.80 -5.73 -0.36
N SER A 284 -16.49 -6.03 -1.62
CA SER A 284 -15.16 -5.75 -2.19
C SER A 284 -14.82 -4.25 -2.16
N LEU A 285 -15.81 -3.38 -2.43
CA LEU A 285 -15.64 -1.93 -2.41
C LEU A 285 -15.36 -1.42 -0.98
N MET A 286 -16.11 -1.93 0.00
CA MET A 286 -15.92 -1.63 1.42
C MET A 286 -14.56 -2.14 1.93
N GLY A 287 -14.17 -3.37 1.57
CA GLY A 287 -12.86 -3.92 1.88
C GLY A 287 -11.72 -3.08 1.31
N MET A 288 -11.82 -2.65 0.05
CA MET A 288 -10.85 -1.76 -0.58
C MET A 288 -10.73 -0.42 0.17
N ALA A 289 -11.86 0.19 0.53
CA ALA A 289 -11.86 1.44 1.28
C ALA A 289 -11.16 1.30 2.64
N TYR A 290 -11.44 0.21 3.36
CA TYR A 290 -10.82 -0.10 4.64
C TYR A 290 -9.31 -0.35 4.51
N GLU A 291 -8.88 -1.20 3.57
CA GLU A 291 -7.47 -1.54 3.35
C GLU A 291 -6.63 -0.34 2.94
N ASN A 292 -7.14 0.50 2.05
CA ASN A 292 -6.45 1.73 1.65
C ASN A 292 -6.33 2.73 2.82
N SER A 293 -7.36 2.81 3.67
CA SER A 293 -7.35 3.65 4.88
C SER A 293 -6.26 3.20 5.86
N LEU A 294 -6.15 1.89 6.09
CA LEU A 294 -5.05 1.31 6.88
C LEU A 294 -3.69 1.61 6.27
N LEU A 295 -3.53 1.42 4.95
CA LEU A 295 -2.28 1.69 4.25
C LEU A 295 -1.84 3.16 4.41
N LYS A 296 -2.78 4.10 4.26
CA LYS A 296 -2.53 5.53 4.47
C LYS A 296 -2.19 5.85 5.93
N LEU A 297 -2.84 5.20 6.88
CA LEU A 297 -2.55 5.36 8.30
C LEU A 297 -1.14 4.85 8.64
N GLU A 298 -0.73 3.69 8.13
CA GLU A 298 0.64 3.16 8.27
C GLU A 298 1.70 4.08 7.64
N ASN A 299 1.35 4.75 6.53
CA ASN A 299 2.25 5.67 5.86
C ASN A 299 2.37 7.02 6.58
N THR A 300 1.35 7.45 7.31
CA THR A 300 1.30 8.78 7.93
C THR A 300 1.52 8.77 9.44
N ASN A 301 1.27 7.65 10.11
CA ASN A 301 1.37 7.50 11.57
C ASN A 301 2.36 6.39 11.94
N ASP A 302 3.41 6.76 12.67
CA ASP A 302 4.48 5.85 13.08
C ASP A 302 4.04 4.79 14.10
N ALA A 303 2.96 5.03 14.84
CA ALA A 303 2.37 4.05 15.77
C ALA A 303 1.82 2.82 15.04
N PHE A 304 1.49 2.94 13.75
CA PHE A 304 0.95 1.83 12.93
C PHE A 304 2.04 1.06 12.16
N ARG A 305 3.28 1.55 12.18
CA ARG A 305 4.39 0.89 11.49
C ARG A 305 4.98 -0.21 12.35
N VAL A 306 5.09 -1.39 11.77
CA VAL A 306 5.77 -2.55 12.37
C VAL A 306 7.23 -2.19 12.62
N LYS A 307 7.73 -2.53 13.81
CA LYS A 307 9.14 -2.37 14.17
C LYS A 307 9.66 -3.64 14.81
N GLY A 308 10.97 -3.87 14.67
CA GLY A 308 11.61 -5.05 15.24
C GLY A 308 13.13 -4.90 15.32
N MET A 309 13.77 -5.60 16.23
CA MET A 309 15.23 -5.61 16.35
C MET A 309 15.85 -6.50 15.28
N VAL A 310 17.00 -6.10 14.74
CA VAL A 310 17.82 -6.98 13.90
C VAL A 310 18.39 -8.07 14.80
N TYR A 311 18.00 -9.32 14.56
CA TYR A 311 18.37 -10.50 15.35
C TYR A 311 19.68 -11.11 14.85
N ASP A 312 19.81 -11.28 13.54
CA ASP A 312 20.99 -11.81 12.85
C ASP A 312 21.19 -11.08 11.52
N VAL A 313 22.36 -11.26 10.88
CA VAL A 313 22.75 -10.61 9.62
C VAL A 313 23.20 -11.57 8.52
N ASN A 314 23.27 -12.88 8.78
CA ASN A 314 23.66 -13.88 7.77
C ASN A 314 22.62 -15.03 7.61
N PRO A 315 21.47 -14.81 6.95
CA PRO A 315 20.99 -13.55 6.37
C PRO A 315 20.35 -12.62 7.43
N ILE A 316 19.92 -11.42 7.02
CA ILE A 316 19.29 -10.47 7.95
C ILE A 316 17.99 -11.09 8.47
N ALA A 317 17.90 -11.25 9.79
CA ALA A 317 16.78 -11.90 10.45
C ALA A 317 16.11 -10.91 11.42
N VAL A 318 14.78 -10.88 11.41
CA VAL A 318 13.96 -10.06 12.32
C VAL A 318 12.79 -10.91 12.81
N LYS A 319 12.52 -10.89 14.13
CA LYS A 319 11.38 -11.59 14.76
C LYS A 319 10.04 -10.86 14.51
N ILE A 320 9.68 -10.75 13.23
CA ILE A 320 8.38 -10.32 12.72
C ILE A 320 7.95 -11.32 11.64
N GLY A 321 6.65 -11.46 11.37
CA GLY A 321 6.13 -12.45 10.43
C GLY A 321 4.69 -12.19 10.03
N ARG A 322 3.93 -13.27 9.81
CA ARG A 322 2.52 -13.21 9.40
C ARG A 322 1.64 -12.45 10.40
N LYS A 323 1.92 -12.56 11.70
CA LYS A 323 1.18 -11.82 12.73
C LYS A 323 1.31 -10.31 12.54
N GLU A 324 2.48 -9.82 12.10
CA GLU A 324 2.70 -8.41 11.78
C GLU A 324 2.25 -8.05 10.35
N GLY A 325 1.61 -8.97 9.63
CA GLY A 325 1.15 -8.77 8.26
C GLY A 325 2.29 -8.71 7.24
N LEU A 326 3.45 -9.31 7.53
CA LEU A 326 4.60 -9.30 6.64
C LEU A 326 4.28 -10.04 5.33
N LYS A 327 4.47 -9.38 4.18
CA LYS A 327 4.39 -9.95 2.83
C LYS A 327 5.78 -10.02 2.18
N PHE A 328 5.94 -10.68 1.03
CA PHE A 328 7.21 -10.62 0.28
C PHE A 328 7.51 -9.23 -0.26
N ASP A 329 8.80 -8.91 -0.30
CA ASP A 329 9.36 -7.62 -0.74
C ASP A 329 8.82 -6.38 -0.01
N GLN A 330 8.17 -6.57 1.13
CA GLN A 330 7.77 -5.47 1.97
C GLN A 330 9.01 -4.75 2.50
N ARG A 331 9.03 -3.44 2.31
CA ARG A 331 10.20 -2.59 2.56
C ARG A 331 10.26 -2.14 4.02
N TYR A 332 11.47 -2.24 4.58
CA TYR A 332 11.81 -1.73 5.91
C TYR A 332 13.07 -0.86 5.83
N PHE A 333 13.11 0.19 6.64
CA PHE A 333 14.34 0.95 6.88
C PHE A 333 15.00 0.44 8.14
N VAL A 334 16.33 0.31 8.10
CA VAL A 334 17.15 -0.09 9.24
C VAL A 334 17.77 1.15 9.86
N TYR A 335 17.65 1.31 11.17
CA TYR A 335 18.17 2.44 11.93
C TYR A 335 19.13 1.99 13.03
N GLU A 336 20.01 2.90 13.39
CA GLU A 336 20.93 2.82 14.52
C GLU A 336 20.75 4.08 15.36
N ASN A 337 20.46 3.93 16.65
CA ASN A 337 20.38 5.06 17.55
C ASN A 337 21.79 5.58 17.86
N ARG A 338 21.96 6.89 17.79
CA ARG A 338 23.21 7.59 18.07
C ARG A 338 22.96 8.73 19.03
N GLN A 339 23.99 9.08 19.78
CA GLN A 339 23.97 10.23 20.66
C GLN A 339 24.75 11.38 20.04
N ASP A 340 24.23 12.60 20.13
CA ASP A 340 24.99 13.80 19.80
C ASP A 340 25.90 14.24 20.96
N ARG A 341 26.72 15.28 20.73
CA ARG A 341 27.61 15.81 21.78
C ARG A 341 26.88 16.40 22.99
N LYS A 342 25.58 16.68 22.88
CA LYS A 342 24.74 17.24 23.94
C LYS A 342 23.98 16.15 24.72
N GLY A 343 24.17 14.88 24.36
CA GLY A 343 23.48 13.76 24.99
C GLY A 343 22.14 13.38 24.36
N ASN A 344 21.69 14.09 23.31
CA ASN A 344 20.41 13.79 22.67
C ASN A 344 20.53 12.56 21.77
N VAL A 345 19.55 11.65 21.86
CA VAL A 345 19.47 10.47 21.00
C VAL A 345 18.77 10.83 19.69
N TYR A 346 19.33 10.40 18.56
CA TYR A 346 18.71 10.49 17.23
C TYR A 346 18.94 9.19 16.45
N SER A 347 18.05 8.85 15.53
CA SER A 347 18.16 7.62 14.75
C SER A 347 18.76 7.90 13.38
N LYS A 348 19.84 7.17 13.04
CA LYS A 348 20.48 7.26 11.72
C LYS A 348 20.08 6.06 10.87
N ARG A 349 19.52 6.30 9.67
CA ARG A 349 19.24 5.23 8.70
C ARG A 349 20.54 4.60 8.21
N LYS A 350 20.66 3.28 8.37
CA LYS A 350 21.83 2.47 8.00
C LYS A 350 21.63 1.73 6.68
N GLY A 351 20.42 1.28 6.41
CA GLY A 351 20.12 0.53 5.19
C GLY A 351 18.63 0.42 4.91
N VAL A 352 18.31 -0.21 3.78
CA VAL A 352 16.97 -0.58 3.38
C VAL A 352 16.98 -2.07 3.08
N ILE A 353 16.01 -2.79 3.65
CA ILE A 353 15.87 -4.22 3.49
C ILE A 353 14.46 -4.56 2.97
N ARG A 354 14.34 -5.72 2.33
CA ARG A 354 13.08 -6.28 1.85
C ARG A 354 12.97 -7.74 2.32
N SER A 355 11.76 -8.16 2.65
CA SER A 355 11.48 -9.52 3.11
C SER A 355 11.63 -10.53 1.97
N MET A 356 12.33 -11.64 2.24
CA MET A 356 12.49 -12.78 1.32
C MET A 356 11.86 -14.07 1.85
N SER A 357 11.69 -14.19 3.16
CA SER A 357 11.04 -15.34 3.79
C SER A 357 10.21 -14.82 4.95
N VAL A 358 8.97 -15.31 5.05
CA VAL A 358 8.01 -14.87 6.07
C VAL A 358 7.70 -16.05 6.98
N ALA A 359 8.06 -15.92 8.26
CA ALA A 359 7.74 -16.90 9.28
C ALA A 359 6.26 -16.84 9.68
N ASP A 360 5.68 -18.00 10.03
CA ASP A 360 4.33 -18.08 10.57
C ASP A 360 4.37 -18.02 12.10
N ASN A 361 4.37 -16.80 12.63
CA ASN A 361 4.45 -16.49 14.06
C ASN A 361 3.07 -16.15 14.67
N ARG A 362 1.99 -16.70 14.12
CA ARG A 362 0.61 -16.43 14.59
C ARG A 362 0.25 -17.16 15.88
N LYS A 363 1.05 -18.15 16.27
CA LYS A 363 0.98 -18.75 17.61
C LYS A 363 1.35 -17.70 18.67
N SER A 364 0.85 -17.88 19.89
CA SER A 364 1.26 -17.02 21.01
C SER A 364 2.77 -17.11 21.22
N ALA A 365 3.41 -15.99 21.55
CA ALA A 365 4.84 -15.91 21.76
C ALA A 365 5.27 -16.84 22.91
N ASP A 366 6.00 -17.91 22.59
CA ASP A 366 6.58 -18.86 23.55
C ASP A 366 8.07 -18.58 23.80
N GLY A 367 8.63 -17.56 23.14
CA GLY A 367 10.05 -17.19 23.22
C GLY A 367 10.89 -17.71 22.06
N ASP A 368 10.37 -18.64 21.25
CA ASP A 368 11.10 -19.35 20.20
C ASP A 368 10.46 -19.17 18.81
N SER A 369 9.91 -17.98 18.55
CA SER A 369 9.33 -17.68 17.24
C SER A 369 10.43 -17.64 16.16
N ASP A 370 10.23 -18.40 15.08
CA ASP A 370 11.08 -18.35 13.89
C ASP A 370 11.14 -16.91 13.33
N PRO A 371 12.34 -16.39 12.99
CA PRO A 371 12.46 -15.07 12.42
C PRO A 371 12.14 -15.09 10.91
N SER A 372 11.62 -13.98 10.41
CA SER A 372 11.58 -13.72 8.97
C SER A 372 12.94 -13.27 8.47
N LEU A 373 13.25 -13.63 7.22
CA LEU A 373 14.52 -13.34 6.59
C LEU A 373 14.38 -12.21 5.57
N PHE A 374 15.42 -11.39 5.49
CA PHE A 374 15.48 -10.19 4.69
C PHE A 374 16.78 -10.14 3.86
N TYR A 375 16.69 -9.51 2.70
CA TYR A 375 17.84 -9.14 1.89
C TYR A 375 17.98 -7.62 1.85
N GLN A 376 19.23 -7.16 1.78
CA GLN A 376 19.51 -5.73 1.76
C GLN A 376 19.45 -5.20 0.33
N VAL A 377 18.67 -4.13 0.14
CA VAL A 377 18.47 -3.49 -1.16
C VAL A 377 19.12 -2.12 -1.29
N ALA A 378 19.57 -1.50 -0.19
CA ALA A 378 20.39 -0.29 -0.26
C ALA A 378 21.13 -0.01 1.06
N GLY A 379 22.19 0.80 0.99
CA GLY A 379 22.81 1.46 2.14
C GLY A 379 24.12 0.84 2.61
N GLY A 380 24.44 1.07 3.88
CA GLY A 380 25.67 0.64 4.55
C GLY A 380 25.56 -0.73 5.20
N ARG A 381 26.60 -1.14 5.93
CA ARG A 381 26.59 -2.41 6.67
C ARG A 381 25.52 -2.39 7.78
N ILE A 382 24.80 -3.50 7.90
CA ILE A 382 23.86 -3.80 8.97
C ILE A 382 24.52 -4.80 9.92
N ASP A 383 24.30 -4.63 11.22
CA ASP A 383 24.69 -5.56 12.29
C ASP A 383 23.49 -5.80 13.22
N ASN A 384 23.63 -6.73 14.16
CA ASN A 384 22.64 -7.03 15.19
C ASN A 384 23.02 -6.40 16.55
N MET A 385 23.85 -5.35 16.56
CA MET A 385 24.33 -4.69 17.78
C MET A 385 23.45 -3.46 18.13
N GLY A 386 22.14 -3.68 18.23
CA GLY A 386 21.17 -2.64 18.58
C GLY A 386 20.57 -1.87 17.40
N MET A 387 20.77 -2.34 16.17
CA MET A 387 20.01 -1.87 15.01
C MET A 387 18.57 -2.41 15.04
N PHE A 388 17.64 -1.63 14.51
CA PHE A 388 16.23 -2.00 14.43
C PHE A 388 15.63 -1.59 13.09
N VAL A 389 14.51 -2.20 12.74
CA VAL A 389 13.79 -1.99 11.49
C VAL A 389 12.47 -1.27 11.74
N GLU A 390 12.05 -0.44 10.80
CA GLU A 390 10.74 0.21 10.77
C GLU A 390 10.13 0.00 9.39
N GLN A 391 8.87 -0.43 9.34
CA GLN A 391 8.11 -0.59 8.10
C GLN A 391 8.04 0.72 7.33
N LYS A 392 8.33 0.68 6.02
CA LYS A 392 8.16 1.81 5.10
C LYS A 392 7.57 1.30 3.80
N ASN A 393 6.24 1.34 3.71
CA ASN A 393 5.56 0.85 2.51
C ASN A 393 6.07 1.56 1.26
N ALA A 394 6.18 0.79 0.19
CA ALA A 394 6.44 1.28 -1.16
C ALA A 394 5.19 1.03 -1.98
N SER A 395 4.93 1.86 -2.99
CA SER A 395 3.88 1.60 -3.98
C SER A 395 4.18 0.35 -4.82
N GLY A 396 5.46 -0.05 -4.88
CA GLY A 396 5.93 -1.09 -5.78
C GLY A 396 6.01 -0.64 -7.23
N ILE A 397 5.81 0.65 -7.49
CA ILE A 397 5.92 1.27 -8.81
C ILE A 397 7.32 1.86 -8.98
N ASN A 398 7.95 1.56 -10.11
CA ASN A 398 9.19 2.20 -10.53
C ASN A 398 8.99 2.90 -11.88
N LEU A 399 9.68 4.02 -12.07
CA LEU A 399 9.78 4.71 -13.34
C LEU A 399 11.24 4.73 -13.78
N PHE A 400 11.53 4.09 -14.90
CA PHE A 400 12.82 4.20 -15.58
C PHE A 400 12.70 5.17 -16.75
N ALA A 401 13.72 6.00 -16.92
CA ALA A 401 13.92 6.84 -18.10
C ALA A 401 15.36 6.69 -18.57
N GLY A 402 15.56 6.41 -19.86
CA GLY A 402 16.88 6.16 -20.41
C GLY A 402 16.93 6.27 -21.92
N TYR A 403 18.13 6.06 -22.46
CA TYR A 403 18.40 6.05 -23.89
C TYR A 403 19.04 4.71 -24.28
N THR A 404 18.59 4.15 -25.40
CA THR A 404 19.16 2.95 -26.02
C THR A 404 19.87 3.32 -27.32
N GLU A 405 21.09 2.85 -27.48
CA GLU A 405 21.91 2.93 -28.69
C GLU A 405 22.10 1.53 -29.28
N GLY A 406 21.97 1.42 -30.61
CA GLY A 406 21.97 0.12 -31.32
C GLY A 406 20.65 -0.64 -31.21
N GLY A 407 20.38 -1.52 -32.18
CA GLY A 407 19.11 -2.22 -32.30
C GLY A 407 17.96 -1.23 -32.46
N LEU A 408 16.91 -1.43 -31.67
CA LEU A 408 15.82 -0.47 -31.55
C LEU A 408 16.30 0.74 -30.71
N SER A 409 16.91 1.73 -31.35
CA SER A 409 17.49 2.91 -30.69
C SER A 409 16.41 3.96 -30.32
N GLY A 410 16.67 4.75 -29.27
CA GLY A 410 15.78 5.85 -28.88
C GLY A 410 15.73 6.14 -27.38
N GLY A 411 15.06 7.25 -27.03
CA GLY A 411 14.74 7.60 -25.65
C GLY A 411 13.46 6.91 -25.19
N GLY A 412 13.50 6.26 -24.03
CA GLY A 412 12.39 5.45 -23.54
C GLY A 412 12.04 5.74 -22.08
N VAL A 413 10.77 5.49 -21.75
CA VAL A 413 10.26 5.42 -20.38
C VAL A 413 9.68 4.04 -20.13
N ARG A 414 9.98 3.47 -18.97
CA ARG A 414 9.48 2.17 -18.54
C ARG A 414 8.83 2.28 -17.16
N LEU A 415 7.56 1.93 -17.09
CA LEU A 415 6.82 1.75 -15.85
C LEU A 415 7.01 0.29 -15.40
N GLU A 416 7.44 0.06 -14.16
CA GLU A 416 7.56 -1.27 -13.58
C GLU A 416 6.63 -1.39 -12.37
N ILE A 417 5.97 -2.54 -12.23
CA ILE A 417 5.09 -2.87 -11.12
C ILE A 417 5.59 -4.16 -10.48
N LEU A 418 5.90 -4.09 -9.18
CA LEU A 418 6.35 -5.23 -8.39
C LEU A 418 5.21 -6.25 -8.20
N LEU A 419 5.44 -7.49 -8.61
CA LEU A 419 4.46 -8.58 -8.54
C LEU A 419 4.58 -9.42 -7.27
N SER A 420 5.72 -9.36 -6.59
CA SER A 420 6.01 -10.21 -5.42
C SER A 420 4.96 -10.13 -4.30
N PRO A 421 4.35 -8.97 -3.97
CA PRO A 421 3.22 -8.90 -3.04
C PRO A 421 1.98 -9.68 -3.51
N LEU A 422 1.67 -9.67 -4.81
CA LEU A 422 0.54 -10.42 -5.39
C LEU A 422 0.82 -11.93 -5.40
N LEU A 423 2.06 -12.32 -5.71
CA LEU A 423 2.49 -13.72 -5.69
C LEU A 423 2.45 -14.33 -4.28
N TYR A 424 2.59 -13.51 -3.24
CA TYR A 424 2.48 -13.97 -1.85
C TYR A 424 1.11 -14.60 -1.56
N GLU A 425 0.02 -13.95 -1.96
CA GLU A 425 -1.34 -14.43 -1.65
C GLU A 425 -1.73 -15.69 -2.44
N GLY A 426 -1.25 -15.81 -3.69
CA GLY A 426 -1.52 -16.95 -4.56
C GLY A 426 -0.70 -18.20 -4.25
N PHE A 427 0.54 -18.05 -3.77
CA PHE A 427 1.51 -19.17 -3.67
C PHE A 427 2.08 -19.41 -2.27
N ALA A 428 2.05 -18.44 -1.35
CA ALA A 428 2.74 -18.55 -0.07
C ALA A 428 1.96 -19.29 1.03
N LYS A 429 0.80 -19.90 0.75
CA LYS A 429 0.10 -20.73 1.74
C LYS A 429 0.90 -21.99 2.14
N SER A 430 1.89 -22.40 1.34
CA SER A 430 2.72 -23.58 1.61
C SER A 430 4.19 -23.39 1.17
N GLY A 431 5.10 -23.12 2.12
CA GLY A 431 6.53 -23.39 1.95
C GLY A 431 7.47 -22.17 1.82
N PRO A 432 8.80 -22.40 1.90
CA PRO A 432 9.80 -21.34 1.82
C PRO A 432 9.88 -20.79 0.39
N ALA A 433 9.33 -19.60 0.17
CA ALA A 433 9.22 -18.97 -1.15
C ALA A 433 10.53 -18.36 -1.68
N LYS A 434 11.65 -19.08 -1.52
CA LYS A 434 12.93 -18.69 -2.11
C LYS A 434 12.75 -18.56 -3.63
N GLY A 435 12.83 -17.33 -4.15
CA GLY A 435 12.73 -17.04 -5.59
C GLY A 435 11.47 -16.30 -6.04
N MET A 436 10.53 -15.99 -5.13
CA MET A 436 9.33 -15.19 -5.43
C MET A 436 9.54 -13.68 -5.27
N THR A 437 10.69 -13.25 -4.79
CA THR A 437 11.08 -11.83 -4.67
C THR A 437 11.64 -11.26 -5.96
N GLY A 438 11.51 -9.95 -6.13
CA GLY A 438 12.12 -9.16 -7.18
C GLY A 438 11.42 -9.24 -8.54
N TRP A 439 10.30 -9.97 -8.65
CA TRP A 439 9.55 -10.08 -9.90
C TRP A 439 8.78 -8.80 -10.19
N LYS A 440 8.90 -8.29 -11.41
CA LYS A 440 8.18 -7.11 -11.87
C LYS A 440 7.57 -7.37 -13.25
N MET A 441 6.38 -6.83 -13.46
CA MET A 441 5.86 -6.56 -14.79
C MET A 441 6.32 -5.19 -15.23
N TYR A 442 6.55 -4.98 -16.52
CA TYR A 442 6.84 -3.66 -17.05
C TYR A 442 6.04 -3.34 -18.30
N LEU A 443 5.79 -2.05 -18.49
CA LEU A 443 5.32 -1.43 -19.73
C LEU A 443 6.36 -0.40 -20.14
N GLU A 444 6.89 -0.51 -21.35
CA GLU A 444 7.83 0.46 -21.93
C GLU A 444 7.20 1.16 -23.13
N GLY A 445 7.47 2.45 -23.26
CA GLY A 445 7.27 3.22 -24.47
C GLY A 445 8.56 3.96 -24.82
N ALA A 446 8.96 3.95 -26.09
CA ALA A 446 10.13 4.69 -26.54
C ALA A 446 9.93 5.34 -27.90
N TYR A 447 10.71 6.37 -28.16
CA TYR A 447 10.76 7.08 -29.42
C TYR A 447 12.20 7.33 -29.83
N GLY A 448 12.49 7.06 -31.10
CA GLY A 448 13.82 7.25 -31.69
C GLY A 448 13.71 7.79 -33.10
N ASN A 449 14.73 8.55 -33.50
CA ASN A 449 14.92 8.94 -34.89
C ASN A 449 16.21 8.28 -35.37
N GLN A 450 16.14 7.62 -36.52
CA GLN A 450 17.30 6.95 -37.09
C GLN A 450 17.27 7.11 -38.61
N GLU A 451 18.46 7.29 -39.18
CA GLU A 451 18.64 7.51 -40.60
C GLU A 451 18.83 6.16 -41.31
N PHE A 452 18.09 5.97 -42.40
CA PHE A 452 18.15 4.78 -43.23
C PHE A 452 18.20 5.18 -44.71
N MET A 453 18.72 4.30 -45.55
CA MET A 453 18.70 4.49 -47.00
C MET A 453 17.30 4.19 -47.54
N TYR A 454 16.65 5.19 -48.16
CA TYR A 454 15.35 5.07 -48.81
C TYR A 454 15.36 5.88 -50.10
N GLU A 455 15.95 5.31 -51.15
CA GLU A 455 16.39 6.01 -52.38
C GLU A 455 17.49 7.06 -52.12
N GLU A 456 17.29 7.96 -51.15
CA GLU A 456 18.26 8.86 -50.54
C GLU A 456 18.30 8.66 -48.99
N PRO A 457 19.34 9.14 -48.29
CA PRO A 457 19.38 9.08 -46.83
C PRO A 457 18.21 9.85 -46.20
N ALA A 458 17.37 9.15 -45.43
CA ALA A 458 16.15 9.71 -44.87
C ALA A 458 16.03 9.37 -43.37
N LYS A 459 15.57 10.34 -42.57
CA LYS A 459 15.37 10.16 -41.12
C LYS A 459 13.97 9.66 -40.82
N PHE A 460 13.89 8.42 -40.37
CA PHE A 460 12.65 7.79 -39.95
C PHE A 460 12.42 8.01 -38.45
N GLY A 461 11.17 8.29 -38.09
CA GLY A 461 10.73 8.33 -36.70
C GLY A 461 10.09 7.00 -36.31
N PHE A 462 10.48 6.45 -35.17
CA PHE A 462 9.99 5.17 -34.67
C PHE A 462 9.36 5.34 -33.29
N TYR A 463 8.17 4.79 -33.11
CA TYR A 463 7.48 4.69 -31.84
C TYR A 463 7.32 3.22 -31.49
N ARG A 464 7.77 2.82 -30.31
CA ARG A 464 7.60 1.45 -29.84
C ARG A 464 6.92 1.39 -28.49
N GLY A 465 6.19 0.31 -28.28
CA GLY A 465 5.62 -0.08 -26.99
C GLY A 465 5.89 -1.55 -26.71
N SER A 466 6.29 -1.91 -25.49
CA SER A 466 6.47 -3.30 -25.09
C SER A 466 5.94 -3.57 -23.69
N ILE A 467 5.54 -4.82 -23.46
CA ILE A 467 5.18 -5.36 -22.16
C ILE A 467 6.04 -6.58 -21.87
N GLY A 468 6.44 -6.77 -20.61
CA GLY A 468 7.23 -7.93 -20.25
C GLY A 468 7.38 -8.14 -18.75
N LEU A 469 8.24 -9.09 -18.43
CA LEU A 469 8.60 -9.47 -17.06
C LEU A 469 10.09 -9.28 -16.84
N SER A 470 10.44 -8.95 -15.60
CA SER A 470 11.82 -8.80 -15.15
C SER A 470 11.98 -9.29 -13.72
N LYS A 471 13.22 -9.58 -13.32
CA LYS A 471 13.52 -10.11 -11.99
C LYS A 471 14.78 -9.48 -11.40
N GLU A 472 14.66 -8.85 -10.25
CA GLU A 472 15.81 -8.34 -9.51
C GLU A 472 16.53 -9.46 -8.74
N ILE A 473 17.85 -9.53 -8.93
CA ILE A 473 18.75 -10.46 -8.26
C ILE A 473 19.89 -9.65 -7.65
N TYR A 474 19.84 -9.44 -6.33
CA TYR A 474 20.84 -8.66 -5.62
C TYR A 474 22.14 -9.44 -5.47
N LEU A 475 23.20 -8.94 -6.12
CA LEU A 475 24.57 -9.48 -6.04
C LEU A 475 25.28 -8.95 -4.79
N THR A 476 25.01 -7.68 -4.46
CA THR A 476 25.46 -7.02 -3.24
C THR A 476 24.36 -6.07 -2.74
N ARG A 477 24.55 -5.46 -1.56
CA ARG A 477 23.61 -4.49 -0.98
C ARG A 477 23.32 -3.23 -1.83
N ASN A 478 24.13 -2.94 -2.84
CA ASN A 478 23.95 -1.77 -3.71
C ASN A 478 24.02 -2.08 -5.22
N VAL A 479 24.15 -3.36 -5.58
CA VAL A 479 24.29 -3.80 -6.97
C VAL A 479 23.44 -5.03 -7.21
N PHE A 480 22.60 -5.01 -8.24
CA PHE A 480 21.73 -6.12 -8.61
C PHE A 480 21.70 -6.31 -10.13
N LEU A 481 21.42 -7.53 -10.54
CA LEU A 481 21.11 -7.87 -11.93
C LEU A 481 19.59 -7.87 -12.11
N ASP A 482 19.11 -7.42 -13.26
CA ASP A 482 17.70 -7.36 -13.62
C ASP A 482 17.49 -7.93 -15.02
N PRO A 483 17.59 -9.26 -15.21
CA PRO A 483 17.20 -9.91 -16.44
C PRO A 483 15.73 -9.65 -16.76
N PHE A 484 15.43 -9.46 -18.04
CA PHE A 484 14.07 -9.22 -18.51
C PHE A 484 13.81 -9.89 -19.86
N ALA A 485 12.53 -10.14 -20.12
CA ALA A 485 12.03 -10.58 -21.42
C ALA A 485 10.65 -9.95 -21.67
N GLY A 486 10.38 -9.58 -22.90
CA GLY A 486 9.13 -8.95 -23.29
C GLY A 486 8.80 -9.08 -24.76
N TYR A 487 7.59 -8.64 -25.08
CA TYR A 487 7.07 -8.60 -26.43
C TYR A 487 6.54 -7.19 -26.69
N GLY A 488 6.79 -6.69 -27.90
CA GLY A 488 6.42 -5.33 -28.25
C GLY A 488 6.09 -5.16 -29.71
N MET A 489 5.59 -3.96 -30.00
CA MET A 489 5.27 -3.49 -31.33
C MET A 489 6.04 -2.20 -31.58
N GLU A 490 6.47 -2.01 -32.81
CA GLU A 490 7.08 -0.77 -33.27
C GLU A 490 6.37 -0.32 -34.54
N GLY A 491 5.93 0.93 -34.54
CA GLY A 491 5.47 1.62 -35.73
C GLY A 491 6.45 2.71 -36.12
N GLY A 492 6.53 3.03 -37.40
CA GLY A 492 7.32 4.17 -37.84
C GLY A 492 6.73 4.90 -39.03
N SER A 493 7.23 6.11 -39.23
CA SER A 493 6.80 7.01 -40.30
C SER A 493 8.01 7.62 -41.00
N PRO A 494 7.95 7.79 -42.33
CA PRO A 494 8.97 8.51 -43.09
C PRO A 494 9.04 10.00 -42.69
N PRO A 495 10.14 10.69 -43.06
CA PRO A 495 10.35 12.10 -42.75
C PRO A 495 9.40 13.07 -43.45
N GLU A 496 8.86 12.69 -44.62
CA GLU A 496 7.81 13.42 -45.33
C GLU A 496 6.46 12.73 -45.12
N ASP A 497 5.36 13.50 -45.06
CA ASP A 497 3.99 12.95 -44.93
C ASP A 497 3.55 12.33 -46.26
N THR A 498 4.13 11.18 -46.58
CA THR A 498 3.79 10.36 -47.75
C THR A 498 2.51 9.56 -47.53
N GLY A 499 1.96 9.57 -46.31
CA GLY A 499 0.84 8.72 -45.91
C GLY A 499 1.24 7.27 -45.65
N GLU A 500 2.55 6.96 -45.67
CA GLU A 500 3.10 5.63 -45.46
C GLU A 500 3.36 5.35 -43.97
N SER A 501 2.93 4.19 -43.49
CA SER A 501 3.30 3.67 -42.18
C SER A 501 3.73 2.22 -42.28
N PHE A 502 4.61 1.81 -41.38
CA PHE A 502 5.01 0.41 -41.22
C PHE A 502 4.90 0.02 -39.76
N ASP A 503 4.56 -1.25 -39.53
CA ASP A 503 4.44 -1.85 -38.21
C ASP A 503 5.19 -3.18 -38.14
N SER A 504 5.86 -3.39 -37.01
CA SER A 504 6.61 -4.60 -36.74
C SER A 504 6.37 -5.08 -35.30
N GLN A 505 6.54 -6.37 -35.10
CA GLN A 505 6.47 -7.00 -33.79
C GLN A 505 7.85 -7.55 -33.43
N PHE A 506 8.24 -7.39 -32.18
CA PHE A 506 9.53 -7.84 -31.70
C PHE A 506 9.43 -8.55 -30.35
N VAL A 507 10.38 -9.44 -30.11
CA VAL A 507 10.68 -9.99 -28.78
C VAL A 507 11.95 -9.30 -28.30
N GLU A 508 11.95 -8.85 -27.05
CA GLU A 508 13.13 -8.33 -26.38
C GLU A 508 13.57 -9.29 -25.27
N ILE A 509 14.87 -9.50 -25.15
CA ILE A 509 15.49 -10.10 -23.98
C ILE A 509 16.69 -9.25 -23.59
N GLY A 510 17.01 -9.20 -22.32
CA GLY A 510 18.16 -8.43 -21.89
C GLY A 510 18.42 -8.52 -20.41
N SER A 511 19.38 -7.73 -19.95
CA SER A 511 19.69 -7.62 -18.53
C SER A 511 20.19 -6.23 -18.20
N ARG A 512 19.66 -5.67 -17.12
CA ARG A 512 20.17 -4.43 -16.53
C ARG A 512 21.09 -4.73 -15.36
N LEU A 513 22.10 -3.89 -15.18
CA LEU A 513 22.89 -3.86 -13.95
C LEU A 513 22.47 -2.62 -13.16
N GLY A 514 21.70 -2.83 -12.10
CA GLY A 514 21.25 -1.74 -11.25
C GLY A 514 22.26 -1.37 -10.19
N ILE A 515 22.60 -0.08 -10.12
CA ILE A 515 23.55 0.49 -9.15
C ILE A 515 22.81 1.54 -8.33
N ASN A 516 22.73 1.33 -7.02
CA ASN A 516 22.00 2.24 -6.13
C ASN A 516 22.80 3.50 -5.83
N ILE A 517 22.29 4.65 -6.26
CA ILE A 517 22.81 5.97 -5.88
C ILE A 517 22.23 6.34 -4.51
N THR A 518 20.92 6.18 -4.39
CA THR A 518 20.17 6.25 -3.12
C THR A 518 19.25 5.04 -3.03
N HIS A 519 18.51 4.93 -1.93
CA HIS A 519 17.50 3.88 -1.78
C HIS A 519 16.31 3.97 -2.76
N ASN A 520 16.16 5.07 -3.51
CA ASN A 520 15.03 5.34 -4.40
C ASN A 520 15.46 5.84 -5.78
N VAL A 521 16.76 6.01 -6.03
CA VAL A 521 17.33 6.44 -7.31
C VAL A 521 18.48 5.51 -7.67
N GLN A 522 18.45 4.96 -8.89
CA GLN A 522 19.40 3.96 -9.34
C GLN A 522 19.87 4.26 -10.76
N LEU A 523 21.14 4.00 -11.02
CA LEU A 523 21.73 3.99 -12.36
C LEU A 523 21.56 2.60 -12.96
N MET A 524 21.11 2.52 -14.21
CA MET A 524 20.71 1.28 -14.86
C MET A 524 21.30 1.16 -16.27
N PRO A 525 22.61 0.86 -16.42
CA PRO A 525 23.12 0.35 -17.69
C PRO A 525 22.49 -1.01 -18.03
N ALA A 526 22.25 -1.27 -19.31
CA ALA A 526 21.70 -2.54 -19.76
C ALA A 526 22.20 -2.98 -21.13
N LEU A 527 22.15 -4.29 -21.34
CA LEU A 527 22.29 -4.94 -22.64
C LEU A 527 20.93 -5.49 -23.06
N ASN A 528 20.55 -5.20 -24.29
CA ASN A 528 19.25 -5.53 -24.88
C ASN A 528 19.51 -6.32 -26.17
N LEU A 529 18.69 -7.32 -26.45
CA LEU A 529 18.67 -8.07 -27.68
C LEU A 529 17.24 -8.08 -28.21
N TYR A 530 17.07 -7.63 -29.46
CA TYR A 530 15.79 -7.53 -30.13
C TYR A 530 15.72 -8.53 -31.28
N ALA A 531 14.69 -9.36 -31.29
CA ALA A 531 14.38 -10.25 -32.40
C ALA A 531 13.07 -9.79 -33.05
N ILE A 532 13.13 -9.38 -34.32
CA ILE A 532 11.94 -9.03 -35.10
C ILE A 532 11.23 -10.33 -35.48
N VAL A 533 9.99 -10.50 -35.03
CA VAL A 533 9.23 -11.76 -35.20
C VAL A 533 8.11 -11.65 -36.24
N LYS A 534 7.64 -10.43 -36.51
CA LYS A 534 6.67 -10.17 -37.58
C LYS A 534 6.97 -8.82 -38.23
N SER A 535 6.88 -8.79 -39.55
CA SER A 535 7.10 -7.62 -40.39
C SER A 535 5.86 -7.40 -41.23
N GLU A 536 5.16 -6.28 -41.06
CA GLU A 536 3.97 -5.94 -41.86
C GLU A 536 4.10 -4.56 -42.54
N TYR A 537 3.18 -4.34 -43.47
CA TYR A 537 3.25 -3.66 -44.76
C TYR A 537 3.50 -2.15 -44.75
N LEU A 538 3.88 -1.62 -45.91
CA LEU A 538 3.68 -0.23 -46.30
C LEU A 538 2.18 -0.02 -46.60
N GLU A 539 1.47 0.70 -45.73
CA GLU A 539 0.09 1.14 -46.00
C GLU A 539 0.12 2.50 -46.70
N THR A 540 -0.43 2.60 -47.90
CA THR A 540 -0.58 3.84 -48.68
C THR A 540 -2.06 4.18 -48.82
N LYS A 541 -2.44 5.46 -48.75
CA LYS A 541 -3.84 5.90 -48.79
C LYS A 541 -4.66 5.40 -50.00
N ASP A 542 -3.99 5.07 -51.10
CA ASP A 542 -4.62 4.83 -52.41
C ASP A 542 -4.23 3.48 -53.07
N SER A 543 -3.55 2.56 -52.39
CA SER A 543 -3.12 1.28 -52.99
C SER A 543 -3.09 0.09 -52.02
N GLU A 544 -3.05 -1.14 -52.59
CA GLU A 544 -2.93 -2.36 -51.79
C GLU A 544 -1.59 -2.41 -51.02
N PRO A 545 -1.56 -2.97 -49.81
CA PRO A 545 -0.36 -3.00 -48.97
C PRO A 545 0.84 -3.63 -49.68
N VAL A 546 1.95 -2.91 -49.78
CA VAL A 546 3.18 -3.44 -50.40
C VAL A 546 3.97 -4.22 -49.35
N LYS A 547 4.28 -5.48 -49.66
CA LYS A 547 5.06 -6.36 -48.78
C LYS A 547 6.55 -6.00 -48.85
N ILE A 548 7.03 -5.26 -47.85
CA ILE A 548 8.46 -5.02 -47.62
C ILE A 548 9.00 -5.96 -46.53
N THR A 549 10.26 -6.37 -46.68
CA THR A 549 10.97 -7.08 -45.61
C THR A 549 11.53 -6.05 -44.63
N TYR A 550 10.87 -5.86 -43.48
CA TYR A 550 11.28 -4.85 -42.47
C TYR A 550 12.77 -4.92 -42.10
N SER A 551 13.34 -6.13 -41.97
CA SER A 551 14.77 -6.30 -41.64
C SER A 551 15.73 -5.90 -42.76
N GLU A 552 15.29 -5.92 -44.02
CA GLU A 552 16.09 -5.45 -45.17
C GLU A 552 16.01 -3.93 -45.28
N GLN A 553 14.81 -3.35 -45.05
CA GLN A 553 14.60 -1.91 -45.12
C GLN A 553 15.23 -1.15 -43.95
N PHE A 554 15.22 -1.74 -42.76
CA PHE A 554 15.71 -1.14 -41.52
C PHE A 554 16.80 -2.02 -40.88
N GLU A 555 17.88 -2.23 -41.63
CA GLU A 555 19.03 -3.03 -41.16
C GLU A 555 19.58 -2.49 -39.83
N GLY A 556 19.88 -3.39 -38.90
CA GLY A 556 20.42 -3.02 -37.58
C GLY A 556 19.37 -2.58 -36.55
N ARG A 557 18.07 -2.58 -36.88
CA ARG A 557 16.99 -2.44 -35.89
C ARG A 557 16.78 -3.71 -35.07
N GLY A 558 16.96 -4.88 -35.68
CA GLY A 558 17.14 -6.13 -34.95
C GLY A 558 18.55 -6.24 -34.36
N GLY A 559 18.72 -7.07 -33.32
CA GLY A 559 20.02 -7.35 -32.72
C GLY A 559 20.27 -6.63 -31.40
N ALA A 560 21.54 -6.35 -31.10
CA ALA A 560 21.96 -5.84 -29.80
C ALA A 560 21.83 -4.33 -29.66
N GLY A 561 21.42 -3.88 -28.48
CA GLY A 561 21.43 -2.48 -28.07
C GLY A 561 21.96 -2.32 -26.66
N ILE A 562 22.67 -1.22 -26.41
CA ILE A 562 23.15 -0.83 -25.08
C ILE A 562 22.30 0.33 -24.60
N SER A 563 21.84 0.29 -23.36
CA SER A 563 21.07 1.40 -22.79
C SER A 563 21.63 1.88 -21.48
N LEU A 564 21.38 3.16 -21.19
CA LEU A 564 21.73 3.80 -19.93
C LEU A 564 20.56 4.68 -19.49
N GLY A 565 20.19 4.59 -18.22
CA GLY A 565 19.14 5.44 -17.67
C GLY A 565 19.12 5.47 -16.16
N LEU A 566 18.16 6.22 -15.64
CA LEU A 566 17.87 6.33 -14.22
C LEU A 566 16.53 5.68 -13.91
N ARG A 567 16.47 4.98 -12.79
CA ARG A 567 15.23 4.43 -12.23
C ARG A 567 14.89 5.09 -10.90
N PHE A 568 13.64 5.51 -10.79
CA PHE A 568 13.03 6.09 -9.60
C PHE A 568 12.03 5.11 -9.01
N MET A 569 12.09 4.89 -7.69
CA MET A 569 11.21 3.96 -6.99
C MET A 569 10.33 4.73 -6.00
N PHE A 570 9.03 4.42 -5.99
CA PHE A 570 8.04 5.10 -5.16
C PHE A 570 7.56 4.21 -4.01
#